data_AF-A0A399LXV4-F1
#
_entry.id   AF-A0A399LXV4-F1
#
_cell.length_a   1.000
_cell.length_b   1.000
_cell.length_c   1.000
_cell.angle_alpha   90.00
_cell.angle_beta   90.00
_cell.angle_gamma   90.00
#
_symmetry.space_group_name_H-M   'P 1'
#
loop_
_entity.id
_entity.type
_entity.pdbx_description
1 polymer ?
#
loop_
_entity_poly.entity_id
_entity_poly.type
_entity_poly.pdbx_seq_one_letter_code
_entity_poly.pdbx_strand_id
1 'polypeptide(L)'
;VSSTAAVTKVTDTIDTTTVTLTATQSVVEGGVVTYTASVNHKVTGSDLVVKLANGQTITIPVGESSASVPFTAPNNVHNTNLDLSNKITDISGGNYEKTVAVGEPVTTVTDNPATPDITTLTLTATDTVAEGGKITYTATLTNKAGTD
;
A
#
# COMPACT_ATOMS: atom_id res chain seq x y z
N VAL A 1 -10.82 -15.65 -68.99
CA VAL A 1 -10.70 -15.93 -67.53
C VAL A 1 -9.44 -15.24 -67.03
N SER A 2 -9.57 -14.39 -66.00
CA SER A 2 -8.43 -13.67 -65.40
C SER A 2 -7.70 -14.57 -64.40
N SER A 3 -6.37 -14.63 -64.46
CA SER A 3 -5.52 -15.51 -63.65
C SER A 3 -4.83 -14.81 -62.47
N THR A 4 -5.37 -13.69 -62.00
CA THR A 4 -4.86 -13.01 -60.80
C THR A 4 -5.25 -13.81 -59.55
N ALA A 5 -4.25 -14.27 -58.79
CA ALA A 5 -4.47 -14.93 -57.52
C ALA A 5 -5.21 -14.00 -56.54
N ALA A 6 -6.21 -14.54 -55.84
CA ALA A 6 -6.85 -13.82 -54.75
C ALA A 6 -5.87 -13.69 -53.57
N VAL A 7 -5.59 -12.46 -53.14
CA VAL A 7 -4.81 -12.19 -51.94
C VAL A 7 -5.78 -11.82 -50.82
N THR A 8 -5.82 -12.63 -49.77
CA THR A 8 -6.50 -12.31 -48.52
C THR A 8 -5.49 -11.68 -47.57
N LYS A 9 -5.62 -10.37 -47.34
CA LYS A 9 -4.87 -9.67 -46.30
C LYS A 9 -5.63 -9.83 -44.98
N VAL A 10 -5.02 -10.52 -44.01
CA VAL A 10 -5.51 -10.54 -42.63
C VAL A 10 -4.85 -9.38 -41.89
N THR A 11 -5.66 -8.50 -41.31
CA THR A 11 -5.19 -7.45 -40.41
C THR A 11 -5.55 -7.84 -38.99
N ASP A 12 -4.52 -8.13 -38.19
CA ASP A 12 -4.66 -8.37 -36.77
C ASP A 12 -4.77 -7.04 -36.01
N THR A 13 -5.57 -7.00 -34.95
CA THR A 13 -5.78 -5.80 -34.11
C THR A 13 -5.25 -6.06 -32.71
N ILE A 14 -4.57 -5.08 -32.12
CA ILE A 14 -4.10 -5.18 -30.74
C ILE A 14 -5.29 -5.04 -29.79
N ASP A 15 -5.52 -6.06 -28.96
CA ASP A 15 -6.47 -6.01 -27.87
C ASP A 15 -5.83 -5.42 -26.61
N THR A 16 -6.43 -4.37 -26.05
CA THR A 16 -5.93 -3.71 -24.84
C THR A 16 -6.75 -4.15 -23.62
N THR A 17 -6.05 -4.70 -22.63
CA THR A 17 -6.59 -5.01 -21.30
C THR A 17 -6.22 -3.92 -20.31
N THR A 18 -7.19 -3.50 -19.51
CA THR A 18 -7.02 -2.48 -18.49
C THR A 18 -6.90 -3.15 -17.12
N VAL A 19 -5.83 -2.83 -16.40
CA VAL A 19 -5.61 -3.22 -15.00
C VAL A 19 -5.86 -2.01 -14.13
N THR A 20 -6.89 -2.08 -13.29
CA THR A 20 -7.31 -1.00 -12.40
C THR A 20 -6.90 -1.28 -10.96
N LEU A 21 -6.24 -0.33 -10.31
CA LEU A 21 -5.93 -0.39 -8.87
C LEU A 21 -6.90 0.47 -8.06
N THR A 22 -7.47 -0.11 -7.00
CA THR A 22 -8.27 0.59 -5.99
C THR A 22 -7.74 0.31 -4.59
N ALA A 23 -8.11 1.17 -3.62
CA ALA A 23 -7.78 0.97 -2.22
C ALA A 23 -8.93 1.40 -1.31
N THR A 24 -8.89 0.98 -0.04
CA THR A 24 -9.74 1.55 1.01
C THR A 24 -9.55 3.07 1.07
N GLN A 25 -10.62 3.86 1.07
CA GLN A 25 -10.50 5.33 0.96
C GLN A 25 -10.02 6.01 2.25
N SER A 26 -10.37 5.46 3.41
CA SER A 26 -9.94 6.00 4.70
C SER A 26 -9.82 4.88 5.73
N VAL A 27 -8.78 4.96 6.54
CA VAL A 27 -8.55 4.05 7.66
C VAL A 27 -8.07 4.84 8.87
N VAL A 28 -8.31 4.28 10.06
CA VAL A 28 -7.64 4.75 11.28
C VAL A 28 -6.19 4.27 11.25
N GLU A 29 -5.28 5.01 11.87
CA GLU A 29 -3.88 4.60 12.02
C GLU A 29 -3.73 3.21 12.65
N GLY A 30 -2.70 2.47 12.22
CA GLY A 30 -2.59 1.04 12.53
C GLY A 30 -3.68 0.15 11.89
N GLY A 31 -4.68 0.73 11.23
CA GLY A 31 -5.71 0.02 10.48
C GLY A 31 -5.19 -0.60 9.17
N VAL A 32 -6.04 -1.41 8.53
CA VAL A 32 -5.67 -2.15 7.32
C VAL A 32 -6.25 -1.47 6.07
N VAL A 33 -5.36 -1.03 5.20
CA VAL A 33 -5.66 -0.64 3.81
C VAL A 33 -5.71 -1.90 2.95
N THR A 34 -6.75 -2.08 2.15
CA THR A 34 -6.84 -3.20 1.20
C THR A 34 -6.62 -2.65 -0.21
N TYR A 35 -5.52 -3.04 -0.86
CA TYR A 35 -5.28 -2.74 -2.27
C TYR A 35 -5.86 -3.85 -3.13
N THR A 36 -6.62 -3.50 -4.16
CA THR A 36 -7.26 -4.47 -5.08
C THR A 36 -6.89 -4.13 -6.52
N ALA A 37 -6.32 -5.11 -7.23
CA ALA A 37 -6.09 -5.01 -8.67
C ALA A 37 -7.18 -5.81 -9.40
N SER A 38 -7.76 -5.21 -10.44
CA SER A 38 -8.82 -5.83 -11.25
C SER A 38 -8.53 -5.68 -12.74
N VAL A 39 -8.87 -6.70 -13.51
CA VAL A 39 -8.76 -6.72 -14.97
C VAL A 39 -10.12 -6.84 -15.63
N ASN A 40 -10.30 -6.24 -16.80
CA ASN A 40 -11.57 -6.29 -17.54
C ASN A 40 -11.84 -7.62 -18.26
N HIS A 41 -10.86 -8.53 -18.27
CA HIS A 41 -10.99 -9.89 -18.79
C HIS A 41 -10.31 -10.87 -17.84
N LYS A 42 -10.84 -12.10 -17.72
CA LYS A 42 -10.24 -13.16 -16.88
C LYS A 42 -8.79 -13.43 -17.29
N VAL A 43 -7.94 -13.70 -16.30
CA VAL A 43 -6.55 -14.10 -16.50
C VAL A 43 -6.52 -15.49 -17.14
N THR A 44 -5.68 -15.66 -18.16
CA THR A 44 -5.48 -16.94 -18.86
C THR A 44 -4.00 -17.19 -19.09
N GLY A 45 -3.63 -18.45 -19.37
CA GLY A 45 -2.25 -18.87 -19.66
C GLY A 45 -1.37 -18.98 -18.42
N SER A 46 -1.12 -17.86 -17.73
CA SER A 46 -0.33 -17.79 -16.50
C SER A 46 -0.93 -16.76 -15.54
N ASP A 47 -0.59 -16.84 -14.25
CA ASP A 47 -1.04 -15.85 -13.27
C ASP A 47 -0.58 -14.44 -13.66
N LEU A 48 -1.42 -13.44 -13.40
CA LEU A 48 -1.07 -12.04 -13.61
C LEU A 48 -0.45 -11.48 -12.33
N VAL A 49 0.75 -10.94 -12.45
CA VAL A 49 1.51 -10.34 -11.35
C VAL A 49 1.55 -8.83 -11.52
N VAL A 50 0.99 -8.12 -10.54
CA VAL A 50 0.89 -6.65 -10.50
C VAL A 50 1.77 -6.12 -9.37
N LYS A 51 2.81 -5.35 -9.69
CA LYS A 51 3.67 -4.70 -8.70
C LYS A 51 3.19 -3.29 -8.42
N LEU A 52 3.25 -2.91 -7.14
CA LEU A 52 2.82 -1.62 -6.65
C LEU A 52 4.02 -0.75 -6.26
N ALA A 53 3.82 0.58 -6.23
CA ALA A 53 4.85 1.53 -5.84
C ALA A 53 5.31 1.38 -4.38
N ASN A 54 4.45 0.90 -3.49
CA ASN A 54 4.80 0.55 -2.11
C ASN A 54 5.57 -0.77 -1.98
N GLY A 55 5.97 -1.40 -3.09
CA GLY A 55 6.74 -2.65 -3.10
C GLY A 55 5.92 -3.93 -2.96
N GLN A 56 4.61 -3.83 -2.69
CA GLN A 56 3.74 -5.01 -2.66
C GLN A 56 3.49 -5.58 -4.06
N THR A 57 3.14 -6.87 -4.08
CA THR A 57 2.78 -7.59 -5.30
C THR A 57 1.39 -8.21 -5.12
N ILE A 58 0.51 -7.97 -6.08
CA ILE A 58 -0.80 -8.62 -6.18
C ILE A 58 -0.73 -9.66 -7.29
N THR A 59 -1.03 -10.91 -6.96
CA THR A 59 -1.14 -12.00 -7.94
C THR A 59 -2.60 -12.32 -8.18
N ILE A 60 -3.07 -12.16 -9.42
CA ILE A 60 -4.39 -12.58 -9.87
C ILE A 60 -4.25 -13.96 -10.53
N PRO A 61 -4.81 -15.03 -9.93
CA PRO A 61 -4.69 -16.37 -10.49
C PRO A 61 -5.37 -16.53 -11.84
N VAL A 62 -4.92 -17.50 -12.65
CA VAL A 62 -5.65 -17.93 -13.84
C VAL A 62 -7.12 -18.24 -13.52
N GLY A 63 -8.03 -17.74 -14.35
CA GLY A 63 -9.48 -17.88 -14.19
C GLY A 63 -10.13 -16.77 -13.38
N GLU A 64 -9.35 -15.97 -12.65
CA GLU A 64 -9.84 -14.83 -11.87
C GLU A 64 -9.73 -13.51 -12.63
N SER A 65 -10.40 -12.49 -12.10
CA SER A 65 -10.36 -11.12 -12.65
C SER A 65 -9.90 -10.08 -11.63
N SER A 66 -9.66 -10.48 -10.39
CA SER A 66 -9.20 -9.57 -9.34
C SER A 66 -8.50 -10.31 -8.21
N ALA A 67 -7.59 -9.62 -7.51
CA ALA A 67 -7.03 -10.06 -6.25
C ALA A 67 -6.68 -8.85 -5.37
N SER A 68 -6.50 -9.09 -4.07
CA SER A 68 -6.23 -8.03 -3.10
C SER A 68 -5.12 -8.39 -2.13
N VAL A 69 -4.43 -7.37 -1.61
CA VAL A 69 -3.43 -7.51 -0.54
C VAL A 69 -3.64 -6.47 0.56
N PRO A 70 -3.45 -6.83 1.84
CA PRO A 70 -3.53 -5.88 2.94
C PRO A 70 -2.25 -5.05 3.08
N PHE A 71 -2.37 -3.87 3.68
CA PHE A 71 -1.27 -3.02 4.11
C PHE A 71 -1.65 -2.34 5.42
N THR A 72 -0.82 -2.46 6.44
CA THR A 72 -1.05 -1.78 7.71
C THR A 72 -0.62 -0.32 7.59
N ALA A 73 -1.55 0.60 7.83
CA ALA A 73 -1.25 2.02 7.89
C ALA A 73 -0.27 2.31 9.05
N PRO A 74 0.68 3.24 8.88
CA PRO A 74 1.57 3.64 9.97
C PRO A 74 0.76 4.18 11.17
N ASN A 75 1.35 4.05 12.35
CA ASN A 75 0.85 4.64 13.59
C ASN A 75 1.78 5.79 14.00
N ASN A 76 1.25 6.94 14.42
CA ASN A 76 2.04 8.10 14.80
C ASN A 76 1.54 8.76 16.10
N VAL A 77 2.44 8.77 17.10
CA VAL A 77 2.23 9.33 18.44
C VAL A 77 2.05 10.86 18.48
N HIS A 78 2.63 11.59 17.53
CA HIS A 78 2.81 13.04 17.62
C HIS A 78 2.12 13.84 16.51
N ASN A 79 1.76 13.22 15.39
CA ASN A 79 1.24 13.93 14.21
C ASN A 79 0.16 13.10 13.49
N THR A 80 -0.67 13.77 12.70
CA THR A 80 -1.50 13.09 11.69
C THR A 80 -0.61 12.35 10.69
N ASN A 81 -1.00 11.12 10.38
CA ASN A 81 -0.34 10.33 9.34
C ASN A 81 -0.53 10.99 7.96
N LEU A 82 0.49 10.87 7.12
CA LEU A 82 0.38 11.29 5.72
C LEU A 82 -0.58 10.37 4.96
N ASP A 83 -1.26 10.93 3.96
CA ASP A 83 -2.05 10.14 3.03
C ASP A 83 -1.19 9.10 2.31
N LEU A 84 -1.72 7.90 2.18
CA LEU A 84 -1.06 6.79 1.50
C LEU A 84 -1.50 6.77 0.04
N SER A 85 -0.61 7.18 -0.86
CA SER A 85 -0.81 7.02 -2.30
C SER A 85 -0.13 5.75 -2.80
N ASN A 86 -0.73 5.09 -3.79
CA ASN A 86 -0.12 3.95 -4.45
C ASN A 86 -0.52 3.91 -5.93
N LYS A 87 0.29 3.23 -6.72
CA LYS A 87 0.04 3.01 -8.16
C LYS A 87 0.64 1.70 -8.61
N ILE A 88 0.19 1.20 -9.74
CA ILE A 88 0.82 0.06 -10.41
C ILE A 88 2.13 0.54 -11.07
N THR A 89 3.22 -0.18 -10.83
CA THR A 89 4.53 0.10 -11.42
C THR A 89 4.92 -0.90 -12.50
N ASP A 90 4.41 -2.13 -12.43
CA ASP A 90 4.73 -3.19 -13.38
C ASP A 90 3.58 -4.20 -13.44
N ILE A 91 3.35 -4.76 -14.64
CA ILE A 91 2.36 -5.81 -14.90
C ILE A 91 3.07 -6.87 -15.72
N SER A 92 3.00 -8.13 -15.28
CA SER A 92 3.63 -9.26 -15.97
C SER A 92 2.79 -10.53 -15.85
N GLY A 93 2.97 -11.48 -16.76
CA GLY A 93 2.17 -12.71 -16.81
C GLY A 93 0.84 -12.52 -17.54
N GLY A 94 -0.11 -13.43 -17.31
CA GLY A 94 -1.31 -13.54 -18.15
C GLY A 94 -1.01 -13.99 -19.58
N ASN A 95 -2.01 -13.82 -20.45
CA ASN A 95 -1.91 -14.04 -21.89
C ASN A 95 -2.62 -12.89 -22.60
N TYR A 96 -2.14 -11.66 -22.36
CA TYR A 96 -2.69 -10.43 -22.92
C TYR A 96 -1.73 -9.86 -23.97
N GLU A 97 -2.28 -9.34 -25.06
CA GLU A 97 -1.53 -8.71 -26.15
C GLU A 97 -0.97 -7.35 -25.70
N LYS A 98 -1.75 -6.61 -24.91
CA LYS A 98 -1.35 -5.33 -24.31
C LYS A 98 -2.07 -5.08 -23.00
N THR A 99 -1.32 -4.66 -21.98
CA THR A 99 -1.87 -4.22 -20.69
C THR A 99 -1.67 -2.73 -20.47
N VAL A 100 -2.63 -2.08 -19.82
CA VAL A 100 -2.54 -0.67 -19.40
C VAL A 100 -2.91 -0.59 -17.92
N ALA A 101 -2.02 0.01 -17.13
CA ALA A 101 -2.27 0.30 -15.73
C ALA A 101 -3.09 1.59 -15.57
N VAL A 102 -4.08 1.59 -14.69
CA VAL A 102 -4.90 2.74 -14.34
C VAL A 102 -5.19 2.75 -12.85
N GLY A 103 -5.30 3.95 -12.27
CA GLY A 103 -5.64 4.15 -10.87
C GLY A 103 -4.43 4.51 -10.01
N GLU A 104 -4.56 5.62 -9.31
CA GLU A 104 -3.63 6.07 -8.27
C GLU A 104 -4.42 6.34 -6.99
N PRO A 105 -4.93 5.29 -6.32
CA PRO A 105 -5.75 5.48 -5.13
C PRO A 105 -4.98 6.17 -4.02
N VAL A 106 -5.69 7.03 -3.30
CA VAL A 106 -5.22 7.72 -2.11
C VAL A 106 -6.06 7.25 -0.93
N THR A 107 -5.39 6.85 0.15
CA THR A 107 -6.03 6.47 1.41
C THR A 107 -5.69 7.50 2.48
N THR A 108 -6.71 8.13 3.03
CA THR A 108 -6.53 9.03 4.18
C THR A 108 -6.36 8.23 5.47
N VAL A 109 -5.32 8.53 6.24
CA VAL A 109 -5.08 7.89 7.53
C VAL A 109 -5.45 8.86 8.65
N THR A 110 -6.50 8.53 9.40
CA THR A 110 -6.99 9.36 10.51
C THR A 110 -6.41 8.88 11.83
N ASP A 111 -6.10 9.84 12.71
CA ASP A 111 -5.74 9.59 14.11
C ASP A 111 -6.83 8.78 14.85
N ASN A 112 -6.45 7.98 15.85
CA ASN A 112 -7.39 7.17 16.63
C ASN A 112 -7.78 7.85 17.96
N PRO A 113 -8.92 8.56 18.03
CA PRO A 113 -9.34 9.21 19.27
C PRO A 113 -9.74 8.22 20.38
N ALA A 114 -9.99 6.93 20.06
CA ALA A 114 -10.41 5.92 21.03
C ALA A 114 -9.24 5.29 21.80
N THR A 115 -8.02 5.33 21.27
CA THR A 115 -6.80 4.86 21.95
C THR A 115 -5.70 5.90 21.76
N PRO A 116 -5.77 7.05 22.47
CA PRO A 116 -4.77 8.09 22.30
C PRO A 116 -3.39 7.57 22.70
N ASP A 117 -2.37 7.96 21.94
CA ASP A 117 -0.99 7.67 22.33
C ASP A 117 -0.57 8.55 23.51
N ILE A 118 -0.55 7.97 24.71
CA ILE A 118 -0.22 8.69 25.94
C ILE A 118 1.29 8.65 26.20
N THR A 119 1.92 9.82 26.20
CA THR A 119 3.29 9.97 26.70
C THR A 119 3.24 10.21 28.21
N THR A 120 3.81 9.29 29.00
CA THR A 120 3.92 9.45 30.46
C THR A 120 5.34 9.78 30.87
N LEU A 121 5.49 10.57 31.92
CA LEU A 121 6.77 10.93 32.54
C LEU A 121 6.89 10.23 33.89
N THR A 122 7.95 9.46 34.07
CA THR A 122 8.34 8.88 35.36
C THR A 122 9.56 9.61 35.90
N LEU A 123 9.54 9.96 37.19
CA LEU A 123 10.63 10.64 37.88
C LEU A 123 11.15 9.74 38.99
N THR A 124 12.43 9.37 38.91
CA THR A 124 13.11 8.64 39.98
C THR A 124 14.18 9.52 40.59
N ALA A 125 14.42 9.34 41.89
CA ALA A 125 15.48 10.02 42.63
C ALA A 125 16.44 8.97 43.20
N THR A 126 17.67 9.39 43.52
CA THR A 126 18.57 8.57 44.34
C THR A 126 17.98 8.38 45.75
N ASP A 127 17.79 7.13 46.17
CA ASP A 127 16.99 6.76 47.35
C ASP A 127 17.49 7.34 48.68
N THR A 128 18.80 7.44 48.87
CA THR A 128 19.40 8.08 50.05
C THR A 128 20.70 8.78 49.67
N VAL A 129 21.00 9.88 50.36
CA VAL A 129 22.29 10.58 50.26
C VAL A 129 22.79 10.89 51.68
N ALA A 130 24.11 10.90 51.86
CA ALA A 130 24.73 11.40 53.09
C ALA A 130 24.64 12.94 53.16
N GLU A 131 24.87 13.52 54.34
CA GLU A 131 24.91 14.96 54.52
C GLU A 131 25.99 15.59 53.62
N GLY A 132 25.61 16.59 52.81
CA GLY A 132 26.45 17.17 51.77
C GLY A 132 26.47 16.41 50.42
N GLY A 133 25.73 15.30 50.30
CA GLY A 133 25.61 14.52 49.07
C GLY A 133 24.67 15.14 48.02
N LYS A 134 24.88 14.79 46.74
CA LYS A 134 24.05 15.25 45.62
C LYS A 134 22.93 14.25 45.33
N ILE A 135 21.69 14.73 45.28
CA ILE A 135 20.55 13.95 44.79
C ILE A 135 20.48 14.10 43.27
N THR A 136 20.35 12.99 42.56
CA THR A 136 20.11 12.99 41.10
C THR A 136 18.67 12.56 40.85
N TYR A 137 17.97 13.36 40.04
CA TYR A 137 16.65 13.03 39.53
C TYR A 137 16.77 12.57 38.08
N THR A 138 16.17 11.43 37.76
CA THR A 138 16.09 10.90 36.38
C THR A 138 14.65 10.92 35.92
N ALA A 139 14.39 11.70 34.87
CA ALA A 139 13.11 11.76 34.18
C ALA A 139 13.14 10.80 32.99
N THR A 140 12.16 9.88 32.89
CA THR A 140 12.03 8.94 31.77
C THR A 140 10.64 9.08 31.14
N LEU A 141 10.60 9.33 29.83
CA LEU A 141 9.37 9.38 29.04
C LEU A 141 9.08 8.01 28.41
N THR A 142 7.81 7.62 28.28
CA THR A 142 7.43 6.36 27.59
C THR A 142 7.59 6.43 26.08
N ASN A 143 7.55 7.63 25.51
CA ASN A 143 7.75 7.88 24.09
C ASN A 143 8.91 8.87 23.93
N LYS A 144 9.65 8.76 22.83
CA LYS A 144 10.67 9.77 22.50
C LYS A 144 10.00 11.15 22.43
N ALA A 145 10.68 12.15 23.00
CA ALA A 145 10.30 13.54 22.81
C ALA A 145 10.26 13.86 21.30
N GLY A 146 9.25 14.63 20.89
CA GLY A 146 9.20 15.19 19.55
C GLY A 146 10.41 16.09 19.27
N THR A 147 10.77 16.24 18.00
CA THR A 147 11.77 17.20 17.55
C THR A 147 11.05 18.43 16.98
N ASP A 148 11.45 19.63 17.40
CA ASP A 148 10.97 20.91 16.87
C ASP A 148 11.41 21.15 15.41
#